data_AF-A0A817SIK5-F1
#
_entry.id   AF-A0A817SIK5-F1
#
_cell.length_a   1.000
_cell.length_b   1.000
_cell.length_c   1.000
_cell.angle_alpha   90.00
_cell.angle_beta   90.00
_cell.angle_gamma   90.00
#
_symmetry.space_group_name_H-M   'P 1'
#
loop_
_entity.id
_entity.type
_entity.pdbx_description
1 polymer ?
#
loop_
_entity_poly.entity_id
_entity_poly.type
_entity_poly.pdbx_seq_one_letter_code
_entity_poly.pdbx_strand_id
1 'polypeptide(L)'
;MEKILKNAAGISFCGIALSHLNEELQLHVFVLGCFPYDHDNQTANQIRQFVDCKLMEFNLSLDNNKFVVSDDANKMKSAFKDSCIRIGCSIHYVNKQLEYCFTIDIVDKAPVKCDIVQQIFFHVRKIVSHIRRTHKQTKLSRKLQSYSDT
;
A
#
# COMPACT_ATOMS: atom_id res chain seq x y z
N MET A 1 -4.30 -10.20 32.15
CA MET A 1 -5.27 -10.55 31.08
C MET A 1 -5.63 -9.30 30.27
N GLU A 2 -4.64 -8.47 29.90
CA GLU A 2 -4.83 -7.13 29.30
C GLU A 2 -4.14 -6.97 27.93
N LYS A 3 -3.45 -7.99 27.42
CA LYS A 3 -2.78 -7.94 26.11
C LYS A 3 -3.68 -8.25 24.91
N ILE A 4 -4.96 -8.60 25.13
CA ILE A 4 -5.84 -9.13 24.07
C ILE A 4 -6.63 -8.03 23.33
N LEU A 5 -6.62 -6.78 23.79
CA LEU A 5 -7.52 -5.73 23.26
C LEU A 5 -6.89 -4.70 22.30
N LYS A 6 -5.70 -4.94 21.73
CA LYS A 6 -5.09 -3.99 20.75
C LYS A 6 -5.35 -4.29 19.26
N ASN A 7 -5.78 -5.48 18.87
CA ASN A 7 -5.87 -5.84 17.44
C ASN A 7 -7.27 -5.75 16.82
N ALA A 8 -7.95 -4.62 16.99
CA ALA A 8 -9.11 -4.29 16.14
C ALA A 8 -8.70 -3.81 14.73
N ALA A 9 -7.41 -3.55 14.49
CA ALA A 9 -6.88 -3.00 13.23
C ALA A 9 -6.41 -4.05 12.20
N GLY A 10 -6.38 -5.33 12.56
CA GLY A 10 -5.82 -6.39 11.71
C GLY A 10 -4.28 -6.44 11.75
N ILE A 11 -3.73 -7.57 11.28
CA ILE A 11 -2.28 -7.79 11.18
C ILE A 11 -1.77 -7.09 9.92
N SER A 12 -0.70 -6.30 10.05
CA SER A 12 0.00 -5.73 8.89
C SER A 12 0.90 -6.76 8.24
N PHE A 13 1.12 -6.68 6.93
CA PHE A 13 1.98 -7.61 6.19
C PHE A 13 3.01 -6.85 5.36
N CYS A 14 4.18 -7.46 5.17
CA CYS A 14 5.22 -7.02 4.28
C CYS A 14 5.46 -8.10 3.22
N GLY A 15 5.08 -7.79 1.97
CA GLY A 15 5.39 -8.61 0.81
C GLY A 15 6.76 -8.23 0.23
N ILE A 16 7.60 -9.22 -0.05
CA ILE A 16 8.90 -9.02 -0.67
C ILE A 16 8.99 -9.90 -1.91
N ALA A 17 9.31 -9.28 -3.04
CA ALA A 17 9.56 -9.95 -4.30
C ALA A 17 10.86 -9.42 -4.91
N LEU A 18 11.59 -10.30 -5.59
CA LEU A 18 12.78 -9.98 -6.36
C LEU A 18 12.42 -10.01 -7.85
N SER A 19 12.73 -8.93 -8.55
CA SER A 19 12.59 -8.86 -10.01
C SER A 19 13.97 -8.76 -10.65
N HIS A 20 14.22 -9.58 -11.66
CA HIS A 20 15.48 -9.62 -12.41
C HIS A 20 15.21 -9.73 -13.91
N LEU A 21 15.94 -8.95 -14.70
CA LEU A 21 15.95 -9.04 -16.16
C LEU A 21 17.26 -9.71 -16.58
N ASN A 22 17.19 -10.84 -17.26
CA ASN A 22 18.38 -11.55 -17.73
C ASN A 22 18.94 -10.94 -19.04
N GLU A 23 20.03 -11.53 -19.56
CA GLU A 23 20.70 -11.07 -20.78
C GLU A 23 19.80 -11.17 -22.03
N GLU A 24 18.83 -12.09 -22.02
CA GLU A 24 17.83 -12.26 -23.08
C GLU A 24 16.59 -11.37 -22.92
N LEU A 25 16.60 -10.39 -22.01
CA LEU A 25 15.49 -9.48 -21.73
C LEU A 25 14.21 -10.17 -21.20
N GLN A 26 14.36 -11.33 -20.57
CA GLN A 26 13.27 -12.02 -19.89
C GLN A 26 13.16 -11.55 -18.45
N LEU A 27 11.96 -11.12 -18.07
CA LEU A 27 11.66 -10.70 -16.70
C LEU A 27 11.32 -11.92 -15.84
N HIS A 28 12.11 -12.12 -14.80
CA HIS A 28 11.87 -13.11 -13.75
C HIS A 28 11.39 -12.41 -12.48
N VAL A 29 10.28 -12.90 -11.91
CA VAL A 29 9.73 -12.38 -10.66
C VAL A 29 9.64 -13.51 -9.64
N PHE A 30 10.41 -13.39 -8.57
CA PHE A 30 10.46 -14.36 -7.47
C PHE A 30 9.77 -13.77 -6.25
N VAL A 31 8.65 -14.34 -5.85
CA VAL A 31 7.99 -13.97 -4.58
C VAL A 31 8.76 -14.63 -3.44
N LEU A 32 9.50 -13.82 -2.68
CA LEU A 32 10.29 -14.31 -1.55
C LEU A 32 9.39 -14.61 -0.34
N GLY A 33 8.31 -13.85 -0.18
CA GLY A 33 7.28 -14.16 0.79
C GLY A 33 6.34 -13.00 1.10
N CYS A 34 5.32 -13.32 1.89
CA CYS A 34 4.42 -12.36 2.52
C CYS A 34 4.45 -12.63 4.03
N PHE A 35 5.02 -11.69 4.76
CA PHE A 35 5.35 -11.90 6.17
C PHE A 35 4.49 -11.01 7.05
N PRO A 36 3.95 -11.54 8.17
CA PRO A 36 3.28 -10.70 9.15
C PRO A 36 4.30 -9.73 9.76
N TYR A 37 3.90 -8.47 9.87
CA TYR A 37 4.70 -7.35 10.35
C TYR A 37 3.90 -6.59 11.43
N ASP A 38 3.73 -7.24 12.58
CA ASP A 38 2.94 -6.74 13.71
C ASP A 38 3.85 -6.12 14.79
N HIS A 39 4.50 -5.01 14.44
CA HIS A 39 5.25 -4.22 15.42
C HIS A 39 4.42 -3.04 15.91
N ASP A 40 4.26 -2.92 17.24
CA ASP A 40 3.53 -1.86 17.94
C ASP A 40 3.93 -0.44 17.51
N ASN A 41 5.17 -0.27 17.04
CA ASN A 41 5.67 0.95 16.42
C ASN A 41 6.42 0.56 15.15
N GLN A 42 5.83 0.78 13.97
CA GLN A 42 6.49 0.56 12.68
C GLN A 42 7.32 1.79 12.31
N THR A 43 8.51 1.97 12.90
CA THR A 43 9.42 3.05 12.48
C THR A 43 10.10 2.71 11.16
N ALA A 44 10.64 3.71 10.47
CA ALA A 44 11.39 3.52 9.22
C ALA A 44 12.57 2.55 9.39
N ASN A 45 13.34 2.67 10.48
CA ASN A 45 14.48 1.80 10.75
C ASN A 45 14.06 0.35 10.97
N GLN A 46 12.95 0.11 11.65
CA GLN A 46 12.44 -1.25 11.85
C GLN A 46 11.96 -1.89 10.55
N ILE A 47 11.33 -1.11 9.67
CA ILE A 47 10.96 -1.58 8.32
C ILE A 47 12.23 -2.00 7.56
N ARG A 48 13.27 -1.15 7.60
CA ARG A 48 14.53 -1.44 6.92
C ARG A 48 15.19 -2.71 7.45
N GLN A 49 15.36 -2.80 8.77
CA GLN A 49 15.94 -3.99 9.42
C GLN A 49 15.16 -5.26 9.11
N PHE A 50 13.82 -5.19 9.14
CA PHE A 50 12.97 -6.31 8.80
C PHE A 50 13.23 -6.81 7.38
N VAL A 51 13.26 -5.90 6.40
CA VAL A 51 13.52 -6.26 5.00
C VAL A 51 14.94 -6.80 4.82
N ASP A 52 15.95 -6.19 5.43
CA ASP A 52 17.33 -6.67 5.37
C ASP A 52 17.45 -8.09 5.95
N CYS A 53 16.84 -8.37 7.11
CA CYS A 53 16.79 -9.72 7.69
C CYS A 53 16.16 -10.73 6.72
N LYS A 54 15.05 -10.36 6.07
CA LYS A 54 14.38 -11.25 5.11
C LYS A 54 15.17 -11.47 3.84
N LEU A 55 15.90 -10.48 3.35
CA LEU A 55 16.79 -10.66 2.22
C LEU A 55 17.99 -11.55 2.57
N MET A 56 18.54 -11.40 3.78
CA MET A 56 19.65 -12.22 4.26
C MET A 56 19.30 -13.71 4.34
N GLU A 57 18.04 -14.08 4.64
CA GLU A 57 17.57 -15.47 4.60
C GLU A 57 17.76 -16.14 3.22
N PHE A 58 17.84 -15.34 2.15
CA PHE A 58 18.09 -15.78 0.77
C PHE A 58 19.50 -15.41 0.28
N ASN A 59 20.42 -15.02 1.17
CA ASN A 59 21.74 -14.49 0.84
C ASN A 59 21.70 -13.25 -0.08
N LEU A 60 20.66 -12.43 0.05
CA LEU A 60 20.48 -11.18 -0.68
C LEU A 60 20.75 -9.98 0.23
N SER A 61 21.13 -8.86 -0.39
CA SER A 61 21.31 -7.58 0.30
C SER A 61 20.97 -6.42 -0.63
N LEU A 62 20.50 -5.31 -0.05
CA LEU A 62 20.33 -4.05 -0.77
C LEU A 62 21.65 -3.27 -0.81
N ASP A 63 21.93 -2.67 -1.96
CA ASP A 63 23.07 -1.77 -2.16
C ASP A 63 22.70 -0.65 -3.15
N ASN A 64 23.64 0.27 -3.39
CA ASN A 64 23.43 1.44 -4.25
C ASN A 64 23.17 1.12 -5.73
N ASN A 65 23.35 -0.13 -6.15
CA ASN A 65 23.08 -0.58 -7.52
C ASN A 65 21.72 -1.28 -7.66
N LYS A 66 21.01 -1.49 -6.55
CA LYS A 66 19.70 -2.13 -6.54
C LYS A 66 18.57 -1.12 -6.37
N PHE A 67 17.45 -1.42 -7.04
CA PHE A 67 16.23 -0.64 -6.94
C PHE A 67 15.26 -1.27 -5.94
N VAL A 68 14.60 -0.43 -5.16
CA VAL A 68 13.49 -0.84 -4.29
C VAL A 68 12.24 -0.10 -4.73
N VAL A 69 11.22 -0.84 -5.17
CA VAL A 69 9.90 -0.30 -5.48
C VAL A 69 9.01 -0.41 -4.24
N SER A 70 8.53 0.71 -3.73
CA SER A 70 7.66 0.76 -2.53
C SER A 70 6.58 1.82 -2.68
N ASP A 71 5.54 1.75 -1.85
CA ASP A 71 4.55 2.83 -1.77
C ASP A 71 5.20 4.17 -1.38
N ASP A 72 4.43 5.24 -1.53
CA ASP A 72 4.92 6.60 -1.27
C ASP A 72 4.67 7.08 0.18
N ALA A 73 4.47 6.16 1.13
CA ALA A 73 4.33 6.50 2.54
C ALA A 73 5.65 7.01 3.11
N ASN A 74 5.56 8.00 4.01
CA ASN A 74 6.74 8.67 4.58
C ASN A 74 7.70 7.67 5.25
N LYS A 75 7.17 6.65 5.92
CA LYS A 75 7.98 5.61 6.57
C LYS A 75 8.77 4.77 5.58
N MET A 76 8.17 4.41 4.45
CA MET A 76 8.85 3.66 3.37
C MET A 76 9.94 4.52 2.72
N LYS A 77 9.64 5.80 2.45
CA LYS A 77 10.64 6.77 1.94
C LYS A 77 11.84 6.87 2.88
N SER A 78 11.60 7.00 4.18
CA SER A 78 12.66 7.08 5.17
C SER A 78 13.44 5.77 5.33
N ALA A 79 12.78 4.61 5.23
CA ALA A 79 13.42 3.30 5.39
C ALA A 79 14.42 2.98 4.28
N PHE A 80 14.14 3.44 3.05
CA PHE A 80 14.95 3.17 1.86
C PHE A 80 15.62 4.44 1.31
N LYS A 81 15.83 5.43 2.17
CA LYS A 81 16.48 6.69 1.79
C LYS A 81 17.97 6.47 1.45
N ASP A 82 18.61 5.57 2.20
CA ASP A 82 20.04 5.34 2.15
C ASP A 82 20.32 3.90 1.67
N SER A 83 21.47 3.71 1.02
CA SER A 83 22.01 2.39 0.61
C SER A 83 21.25 1.65 -0.50
N CYS A 84 20.29 2.29 -1.18
CA CYS A 84 19.63 1.76 -2.38
C CYS A 84 18.90 2.88 -3.14
N ILE A 85 18.49 2.61 -4.39
CA ILE A 85 17.69 3.56 -5.17
C ILE A 85 16.20 3.22 -4.97
N ARG A 86 15.46 4.10 -4.30
CA ARG A 86 14.01 3.92 -4.11
C ARG A 86 13.21 4.50 -5.28
N ILE A 87 12.30 3.69 -5.83
CA ILE A 87 11.30 4.10 -6.82
C ILE A 87 9.91 4.02 -6.18
N GLY A 88 9.08 5.05 -6.39
CA GLY A 88 7.70 5.05 -5.93
C GLY A 88 6.80 4.14 -6.78
N CYS A 89 5.93 3.38 -6.14
CA CYS A 89 4.95 2.53 -6.82
C CYS A 89 3.97 3.38 -7.65
N SER A 90 3.95 3.16 -8.96
CA SER A 90 3.09 3.87 -9.91
C SER A 90 1.60 3.66 -9.63
N ILE A 91 1.20 2.44 -9.27
CA ILE A 91 -0.19 2.10 -8.93
C ILE A 91 -0.65 2.92 -7.71
N HIS A 92 0.20 3.02 -6.69
CA HIS A 92 -0.11 3.84 -5.50
C HIS A 92 -0.23 5.32 -5.87
N TYR A 93 0.63 5.82 -6.76
CA TYR A 93 0.55 7.19 -7.25
C TYR A 93 -0.75 7.44 -8.01
N VAL A 94 -1.11 6.59 -8.97
CA VAL A 94 -2.34 6.71 -9.75
C VAL A 94 -3.57 6.65 -8.85
N ASN A 95 -3.62 5.71 -7.90
CA ASN A 95 -4.72 5.60 -6.95
C ASN A 95 -4.87 6.87 -6.10
N LYS A 96 -3.76 7.44 -5.62
CA LYS A 96 -3.78 8.72 -4.89
C LYS A 96 -4.24 9.88 -5.76
N GLN A 97 -3.82 9.95 -7.03
CA GLN A 97 -4.28 11.00 -7.95
C GLN A 97 -5.78 10.87 -8.24
N LEU A 98 -6.28 9.65 -8.46
CA LEU A 98 -7.72 9.42 -8.63
C LEU A 98 -8.50 9.83 -7.38
N GLU A 99 -8.05 9.42 -6.19
CA GLU A 99 -8.66 9.85 -4.93
C GLU A 99 -8.66 11.39 -4.79
N TYR A 100 -7.54 12.02 -5.12
CA TYR A 100 -7.38 13.47 -5.08
C TYR A 100 -8.34 14.18 -6.05
N CYS A 101 -8.45 13.74 -7.30
CA CYS A 101 -9.37 14.31 -8.30
C CYS A 101 -10.84 14.29 -7.84
N PHE A 102 -11.22 13.33 -6.99
CA PHE A 102 -12.58 13.21 -6.47
C PHE A 102 -12.82 13.91 -5.13
N THR A 103 -11.77 14.42 -4.49
CA THR A 103 -11.83 15.00 -3.13
C THR A 103 -11.41 16.46 -3.07
N ILE A 104 -10.78 17.00 -4.12
CA ILE A 104 -10.32 18.38 -4.15
C ILE A 104 -11.35 19.34 -4.75
N ASP A 105 -11.34 20.57 -4.23
CA ASP A 105 -12.19 21.67 -4.70
C ASP A 105 -11.49 22.59 -5.72
N ILE A 106 -10.15 22.54 -5.82
CA ILE A 106 -9.31 23.41 -6.68
C ILE A 106 -8.17 22.61 -7.35
N VAL A 107 -8.07 22.66 -8.68
CA VAL A 107 -6.91 22.16 -9.45
C VAL A 107 -6.34 23.32 -10.27
N ASP A 108 -5.02 23.54 -10.22
CA ASP A 108 -4.34 24.63 -10.94
C ASP A 108 -4.97 26.02 -10.71
N LYS A 109 -5.35 26.31 -9.47
CA LYS A 109 -6.03 27.56 -9.04
C LYS A 109 -7.45 27.74 -9.64
N ALA A 110 -7.98 26.74 -10.34
CA ALA A 110 -9.34 26.73 -10.83
C ALA A 110 -10.23 25.84 -9.94
N PRO A 111 -11.43 26.29 -9.53
CA PRO A 111 -12.34 25.45 -8.79
C PRO A 111 -12.85 24.31 -9.66
N VAL A 112 -12.73 23.08 -9.17
CA VAL A 112 -13.27 21.89 -9.84
C VAL A 112 -14.64 21.59 -9.24
N LYS A 113 -15.68 21.62 -10.08
CA LYS A 113 -17.07 21.37 -9.64
C LYS A 113 -17.31 19.87 -9.49
N CYS A 114 -16.74 19.28 -8.44
CA CYS A 114 -16.96 17.89 -8.06
C CYS A 114 -18.11 17.71 -7.05
N ASP A 115 -18.83 18.77 -6.68
CA ASP A 115 -19.85 18.79 -5.62
C ASP A 115 -20.85 17.62 -5.70
N ILE A 116 -21.35 17.33 -6.91
CA ILE A 116 -22.30 16.23 -7.14
C ILE A 116 -21.65 14.88 -6.80
N VAL A 117 -20.42 14.66 -7.27
CA VAL A 117 -19.69 13.40 -7.07
C VAL A 117 -19.27 13.25 -5.60
N GLN A 118 -18.80 14.33 -4.97
CA GLN A 118 -18.48 14.36 -3.54
C GLN A 118 -19.70 14.06 -2.67
N GLN A 119 -20.87 14.65 -2.99
CA GLN A 119 -22.14 14.35 -2.31
C GLN A 119 -22.54 12.88 -2.49
N ILE A 120 -22.42 12.33 -3.70
CA ILE A 120 -22.67 10.91 -3.95
C ILE A 120 -21.75 10.04 -3.08
N PHE A 121 -20.45 10.32 -3.02
CA PHE A 121 -19.52 9.56 -2.17
C PHE A 121 -19.87 9.67 -0.69
N PHE A 122 -20.28 10.84 -0.23
CA PHE A 122 -20.75 11.04 1.14
C PHE A 122 -21.98 10.18 1.46
N HIS A 123 -22.98 10.15 0.58
CA HIS A 123 -24.17 9.31 0.75
C HIS A 123 -23.84 7.82 0.70
N VAL A 124 -22.99 7.39 -0.23
CA VAL A 124 -22.52 5.99 -0.30
C VAL A 124 -21.78 5.61 0.98
N ARG A 125 -20.88 6.45 1.49
CA ARG A 125 -20.19 6.23 2.78
C ARG A 125 -21.16 6.10 3.95
N LYS A 126 -22.23 6.90 4.00
CA LYS A 126 -23.30 6.79 5.01
C LYS A 126 -24.02 5.45 4.92
N ILE A 127 -24.44 5.03 3.72
CA ILE A 127 -25.12 3.74 3.49
C ILE A 127 -24.22 2.58 3.91
N VAL A 128 -22.96 2.56 3.47
CA VAL A 128 -21.97 1.52 3.82
C VAL A 128 -21.75 1.49 5.34
N SER A 129 -21.63 2.65 5.98
CA SER A 129 -21.46 2.74 7.43
C SER A 129 -22.68 2.21 8.19
N HIS A 130 -23.89 2.52 7.74
CA HIS A 130 -25.13 2.01 8.33
C HIS A 130 -25.24 0.49 8.17
N ILE A 131 -24.93 -0.04 6.99
CA ILE A 131 -24.92 -1.50 6.75
C ILE A 131 -23.89 -2.19 7.65
N ARG A 132 -22.70 -1.61 7.81
CA ARG A 132 -21.67 -2.12 8.73
C ARG A 132 -22.16 -2.14 10.18
N ARG A 133 -22.77 -1.05 10.66
CA ARG A 133 -23.31 -0.94 12.03
C ARG A 133 -24.49 -1.87 12.30
N THR A 134 -25.25 -2.22 11.26
CA THR A 134 -26.39 -3.14 11.38
C THR A 134 -26.02 -4.59 11.08
N HIS A 135 -24.72 -4.91 10.96
CA HIS A 135 -24.20 -6.26 10.69
C HIS A 135 -24.79 -6.91 9.43
N LYS A 136 -25.07 -6.11 8.39
CA LYS A 136 -25.68 -6.55 7.11
C LYS A 136 -24.70 -6.51 5.95
N GLN A 137 -23.39 -6.57 6.19
CA GLN A 137 -22.34 -6.46 5.16
C GLN A 137 -22.51 -7.48 4.03
N THR A 138 -23.01 -8.68 4.35
CA THR A 138 -23.30 -9.74 3.36
C THR A 138 -24.36 -9.33 2.33
N LYS A 139 -25.18 -8.31 2.61
CA LYS A 139 -26.14 -7.73 1.67
C LYS A 139 -25.49 -6.82 0.62
N LEU A 140 -24.25 -6.37 0.85
CA LEU A 140 -23.45 -5.67 -0.16
C LEU A 140 -22.78 -6.72 -1.05
N SER A 141 -23.52 -7.26 -2.03
CA SER A 141 -22.92 -8.15 -3.03
C SER A 141 -22.08 -7.32 -4.00
N ARG A 142 -20.75 -7.40 -3.93
CA ARG A 142 -19.88 -6.85 -4.98
C ARG A 142 -19.82 -7.82 -6.16
N LYS A 143 -20.30 -7.40 -7.33
CA LYS A 143 -19.74 -7.82 -8.63
C LYS A 143 -18.92 -6.65 -9.15
N LEU A 144 -17.73 -6.48 -8.63
CA LEU A 144 -16.71 -5.59 -9.18
C LEU A 144 -15.44 -6.43 -9.20
N GLN A 145 -15.11 -7.00 -10.36
CA GLN A 145 -13.78 -7.52 -10.61
C GLN A 145 -12.85 -6.30 -10.60
N SER A 146 -12.03 -6.20 -9.57
CA SER A 146 -10.94 -5.21 -9.55
C SER A 146 -9.95 -5.65 -10.61
N TYR A 147 -9.80 -4.89 -11.69
CA TYR A 147 -8.81 -5.15 -12.74
C TYR A 147 -7.36 -4.81 -12.31
N SER A 148 -7.09 -4.76 -11.00
CA SER A 148 -5.74 -4.52 -10.48
C SER A 148 -4.88 -5.78 -10.44
N ASP A 149 -5.35 -6.88 -11.00
CA ASP A 149 -4.55 -8.09 -11.24
C ASP A 149 -3.72 -7.89 -12.52
N THR A 150 -2.67 -7.08 -12.42
CA THR A 150 -1.52 -7.07 -13.34
C THR A 150 -0.24 -7.15 -12.54
#